data_AF-A0A6I8LZ09-F1
#
_entry.id   AF-A0A6I8LZ09-F1
#
_cell.length_a   1.000
_cell.length_b   1.000
_cell.length_c   1.000
_cell.angle_alpha   90.00
_cell.angle_beta   90.00
_cell.angle_gamma   90.00
#
_symmetry.space_group_name_H-M   'P 1'
#
loop_
_entity.id
_entity.type
_entity.pdbx_description
1 polymer ?
#
loop_
_entity_poly.entity_id
_entity_poly.type
_entity_poly.pdbx_seq_one_letter_code
_entity_poly.pdbx_strand_id
1 'polypeptide(L)'
;MSDEVVGWAVRLAEGVTPDEAELVPSLTVAYVAGGASRRELFTRTDSAPGGFDVTAPIVLFPHVLVAVSLAGPAIWAALGGNLSSVSSLLKNLGDLWDRRRAKAAPEEPQLPELSRLIDAISAELTAAGVPPIDSEVLTFRIVRALIKDGAGTRAFLAAAPPEERKR
;
A
#
# COMPACT_ATOMS: atom_id res chain seq x y z
N MET A 1 -14.09 -14.89 -3.12
CA MET A 1 -12.94 -14.22 -2.48
C MET A 1 -12.90 -14.67 -1.03
N SER A 2 -11.74 -14.95 -0.44
CA SER A 2 -11.67 -15.43 0.94
C SER A 2 -11.94 -14.29 1.93
N ASP A 3 -12.69 -14.59 2.99
CA ASP A 3 -12.89 -13.68 4.14
C ASP A 3 -11.56 -13.22 4.76
N GLU A 4 -10.51 -14.02 4.56
CA GLU A 4 -9.13 -13.71 4.94
C GLU A 4 -8.58 -12.44 4.26
N VAL A 5 -8.79 -12.26 2.94
CA VAL A 5 -8.30 -11.08 2.21
C VAL A 5 -9.08 -9.82 2.62
N VAL A 6 -10.39 -9.93 2.83
CA VAL A 6 -11.20 -8.81 3.30
C VAL A 6 -10.82 -8.43 4.73
N GLY A 7 -10.67 -9.41 5.62
CA GLY A 7 -10.24 -9.16 6.99
C GLY A 7 -8.85 -8.54 7.07
N TRP A 8 -7.91 -8.97 6.21
CA TRP A 8 -6.61 -8.35 6.07
C TRP A 8 -6.72 -6.89 5.62
N ALA A 9 -7.53 -6.62 4.60
CA ALA A 9 -7.70 -5.28 4.07
C ALA A 9 -8.29 -4.32 5.09
N VAL A 10 -9.28 -4.76 5.89
CA VAL A 10 -9.85 -3.96 6.99
C VAL A 10 -8.77 -3.62 8.02
N ARG A 11 -7.98 -4.60 8.47
CA ARG A 11 -6.88 -4.34 9.43
C ARG A 11 -5.81 -3.40 8.86
N LEU A 12 -5.52 -3.49 7.57
CA LEU A 12 -4.62 -2.56 6.88
C LEU A 12 -5.20 -1.14 6.89
N ALA A 13 -6.49 -1.00 6.55
CA ALA A 13 -7.17 0.29 6.52
C ALA A 13 -7.26 0.94 7.89
N GLU A 14 -7.59 0.20 8.95
CA GLU A 14 -7.63 0.72 10.33
C GLU A 14 -6.31 1.41 10.74
N GLY A 15 -5.18 0.94 10.21
CA GLY A 15 -3.86 1.52 10.50
C GLY A 15 -3.42 2.65 9.56
N VAL A 16 -4.07 2.83 8.41
CA VAL A 16 -3.59 3.69 7.32
C VAL A 16 -4.64 4.72 6.89
N THR A 17 -5.89 4.29 6.72
CA THR A 17 -7.05 5.08 6.27
C THR A 17 -8.29 4.72 7.12
N PRO A 18 -8.31 5.04 8.43
CA PRO A 18 -9.38 4.62 9.33
C PRO A 18 -10.76 5.17 8.90
N ASP A 19 -10.78 6.36 8.29
CA ASP A 19 -12.01 7.00 7.80
C ASP A 19 -12.64 6.24 6.61
N GLU A 20 -11.89 5.35 5.97
CA GLU A 20 -12.35 4.53 4.83
C GLU A 20 -12.70 3.09 5.23
N ALA A 21 -12.55 2.72 6.52
CA ALA A 21 -12.67 1.34 6.99
C ALA A 21 -14.01 0.67 6.62
N GLU A 22 -15.12 1.42 6.60
CA GLU A 22 -16.44 0.90 6.22
C GLU A 22 -16.55 0.58 4.73
N LEU A 23 -15.80 1.28 3.87
CA LEU A 23 -15.82 1.08 2.42
C LEU A 23 -14.88 -0.05 1.99
N VAL A 24 -13.83 -0.32 2.77
CA VAL A 24 -12.74 -1.24 2.47
C VAL A 24 -13.18 -2.62 1.99
N PRO A 25 -14.15 -3.31 2.61
CA PRO A 25 -14.59 -4.60 2.10
C PRO A 25 -15.02 -4.54 0.62
N SER A 26 -15.83 -3.53 0.27
CA SER A 26 -16.31 -3.36 -1.12
C SER A 26 -15.20 -2.98 -2.09
N LEU A 27 -14.28 -2.11 -1.67
CA LEU A 27 -13.13 -1.68 -2.46
C LEU A 27 -12.17 -2.86 -2.73
N THR A 28 -11.91 -3.69 -1.73
CA THR A 28 -11.08 -4.88 -1.86
C THR A 28 -11.70 -5.92 -2.79
N VAL A 29 -13.02 -6.17 -2.68
CA VAL A 29 -13.74 -7.07 -3.60
C VAL A 29 -13.56 -6.60 -5.05
N ALA A 30 -13.84 -5.32 -5.32
CA ALA A 30 -13.75 -4.76 -6.65
C ALA A 30 -12.32 -4.77 -7.19
N TYR A 31 -11.33 -4.49 -6.33
CA TYR A 31 -9.92 -4.51 -6.71
C TYR A 31 -9.44 -5.92 -7.06
N VAL A 32 -9.78 -6.93 -6.27
CA VAL A 32 -9.42 -8.33 -6.51
C VAL A 32 -10.15 -8.90 -7.73
N ALA A 33 -11.40 -8.49 -7.97
CA ALA A 33 -12.15 -8.88 -9.17
C ALA A 33 -11.46 -8.43 -10.48
N GLY A 34 -10.67 -7.35 -10.44
CA GLY A 34 -9.94 -6.84 -11.59
C GLY A 34 -10.83 -6.21 -12.66
N GLY A 35 -10.32 -6.12 -13.90
CA GLY A 35 -11.12 -5.76 -15.08
C GLY A 35 -11.82 -4.40 -14.99
N ALA A 36 -13.13 -4.37 -15.23
CA ALA A 36 -13.95 -3.16 -15.12
C ALA A 36 -14.14 -2.71 -13.66
N SER A 37 -14.41 -3.65 -12.75
CA SER A 37 -14.64 -3.37 -11.33
C SER A 37 -13.45 -2.67 -10.67
N ARG A 38 -12.21 -3.10 -10.97
CA ARG A 38 -11.00 -2.42 -10.48
C ARG A 38 -10.87 -1.00 -11.06
N ARG A 39 -11.16 -0.81 -12.35
CA ARG A 39 -11.04 0.51 -13.01
C ARG A 39 -12.04 1.52 -12.45
N GLU A 40 -13.25 1.09 -12.14
CA GLU A 40 -14.30 1.94 -11.57
C GLU A 40 -13.91 2.59 -10.23
N LEU A 41 -13.04 1.92 -9.45
CA LEU A 41 -12.50 2.47 -8.19
C LEU A 41 -11.75 3.79 -8.38
N PHE A 42 -11.13 3.97 -9.54
CA PHE A 42 -10.32 5.14 -9.88
C PHE A 42 -11.07 6.12 -10.78
N THR A 43 -12.24 5.73 -11.31
CA THR A 43 -13.02 6.58 -12.24
C THR A 43 -13.95 7.54 -11.47
N ARG A 44 -14.39 7.16 -10.27
CA ARG A 44 -15.24 8.01 -9.41
C ARG A 44 -14.53 9.26 -8.89
N THR A 45 -13.21 9.31 -8.96
CA THR A 45 -12.41 10.45 -8.57
C THR A 45 -12.49 11.61 -9.58
N ASP A 46 -12.87 11.34 -10.83
CA ASP A 46 -12.76 12.33 -11.92
C ASP A 46 -14.07 12.87 -12.48
N SER A 47 -15.24 12.27 -12.26
CA SER A 47 -16.47 12.76 -12.91
C SER A 47 -17.78 12.26 -12.29
N ALA A 48 -18.46 13.14 -11.57
CA ALA A 48 -19.92 13.19 -11.60
C ALA A 48 -20.34 14.41 -12.45
N PRO A 49 -21.01 14.24 -13.61
CA PRO A 49 -21.55 15.36 -14.35
C PRO A 49 -22.64 16.04 -13.51
N GLY A 50 -22.33 17.20 -12.94
CA GLY A 50 -23.25 18.02 -12.14
C GLY A 50 -22.87 18.24 -10.67
N GLY A 51 -21.80 17.61 -10.17
CA GLY A 51 -21.27 17.84 -8.83
C GLY A 51 -19.91 18.52 -8.87
N PHE A 52 -19.86 19.86 -8.82
CA PHE A 52 -18.63 20.56 -8.48
C PHE A 52 -18.41 20.42 -6.97
N ASP A 53 -17.89 19.27 -6.54
CA ASP A 53 -17.31 19.17 -5.21
C ASP A 53 -15.80 19.02 -5.35
N VAL A 54 -15.13 20.17 -5.41
CA VAL A 54 -13.66 20.30 -5.38
C VAL A 54 -13.10 19.85 -4.02
N THR A 55 -13.95 19.39 -3.10
CA THR A 55 -13.60 18.93 -1.75
C THR A 55 -13.96 17.46 -1.48
N ALA A 56 -14.44 16.71 -2.49
CA ALA A 56 -14.68 15.29 -2.33
C ALA A 56 -13.37 14.58 -1.90
N PRO A 57 -13.32 13.93 -0.73
CA PRO A 57 -12.11 13.30 -0.25
C PRO A 57 -11.71 12.19 -1.23
N ILE A 58 -10.46 12.25 -1.71
CA ILE A 58 -9.86 11.19 -2.51
C ILE A 58 -9.91 9.92 -1.67
N VAL A 59 -10.56 8.88 -2.18
CA VAL A 59 -10.55 7.55 -1.55
C VAL A 59 -9.14 6.98 -1.76
N LEU A 60 -8.37 6.91 -0.69
CA LEU A 60 -6.95 6.59 -0.72
C LEU A 60 -6.69 5.08 -0.74
N PHE A 61 -7.58 4.29 -0.16
CA PHE A 61 -7.38 2.85 0.00
C PHE A 61 -7.17 2.08 -1.31
N PRO A 62 -7.87 2.39 -2.43
CA PRO A 62 -7.57 1.78 -3.74
C PRO A 62 -6.12 2.00 -4.19
N HIS A 63 -5.54 3.18 -3.93
CA HIS A 63 -4.13 3.47 -4.22
C HIS A 63 -3.19 2.70 -3.29
N VAL A 64 -3.59 2.48 -2.03
CA VAL A 64 -2.86 1.58 -1.12
C VAL A 64 -2.82 0.16 -1.70
N LEU A 65 -3.94 -0.37 -2.21
CA LEU A 65 -3.99 -1.70 -2.83
C LEU A 65 -3.09 -1.80 -4.08
N VAL A 66 -3.08 -0.76 -4.93
CA VAL A 66 -2.17 -0.67 -6.09
C VAL A 66 -0.72 -0.68 -5.64
N ALA A 67 -0.38 0.16 -4.65
CA ALA A 67 0.96 0.26 -4.11
C ALA A 67 1.47 -1.09 -3.57
N VAL A 68 0.62 -1.82 -2.84
CA VAL A 68 0.92 -3.17 -2.34
C VAL A 68 1.14 -4.16 -3.48
N SER A 69 0.26 -4.17 -4.48
CA SER A 69 0.38 -5.08 -5.62
C SER A 69 1.63 -4.80 -6.47
N LEU A 70 1.95 -3.53 -6.74
CA LEU A 70 3.17 -3.13 -7.45
C LEU A 70 4.43 -3.51 -6.70
N ALA A 71 4.40 -3.41 -5.38
CA ALA A 71 5.52 -3.80 -4.53
C ALA A 71 5.56 -5.30 -4.21
N GLY A 72 4.61 -6.07 -4.74
CA GLY A 72 4.46 -7.51 -4.53
C GLY A 72 5.78 -8.30 -4.62
N PRO A 73 6.59 -8.17 -5.69
CA PRO A 73 7.88 -8.89 -5.78
C PRO A 73 8.86 -8.55 -4.65
N ALA A 74 8.92 -7.28 -4.25
CA ALA A 74 9.76 -6.84 -3.13
C ALA A 74 9.23 -7.35 -1.79
N ILE A 75 7.89 -7.37 -1.61
CA ILE A 75 7.23 -7.94 -0.44
C ILE A 75 7.48 -9.45 -0.36
N TRP A 76 7.36 -10.17 -1.47
CA TRP A 76 7.65 -11.60 -1.55
C TRP A 76 9.11 -11.91 -1.20
N ALA A 77 10.05 -11.10 -1.70
CA ALA A 77 11.46 -11.24 -1.37
C ALA A 77 11.72 -10.93 0.12
N ALA A 78 11.11 -9.88 0.66
CA ALA A 78 11.24 -9.50 2.07
C ALA A 78 10.60 -10.52 3.03
N LEU A 79 9.44 -11.07 2.68
CA LEU A 79 8.70 -12.04 3.48
C LEU A 79 9.14 -13.49 3.26
N GLY A 80 9.79 -13.80 2.15
CA GLY A 80 10.21 -15.15 1.75
C GLY A 80 11.70 -15.42 1.91
N GLY A 81 12.53 -14.38 2.04
CA GLY A 81 13.96 -14.51 2.29
C GLY A 81 14.26 -15.06 3.69
N ASN A 82 15.48 -15.58 3.89
CA ASN A 82 16.05 -15.95 5.19
C ASN A 82 16.31 -14.73 6.10
N LEU A 83 15.59 -13.62 5.85
CA LEU A 83 15.61 -12.39 6.60
C LEU A 83 14.89 -12.67 7.93
N SER A 84 15.72 -13.04 8.91
CA SER A 84 15.51 -13.01 10.35
C SER A 84 14.17 -12.38 10.74
N SER A 85 13.19 -13.12 11.26
CA SER A 85 11.99 -12.66 12.00
C SER A 85 11.30 -11.32 11.61
N VAL A 86 9.96 -11.29 11.69
CA VAL A 86 9.14 -10.05 11.62
C VAL A 86 9.75 -8.89 12.45
N SER A 87 10.33 -9.19 13.62
CA SER A 87 11.00 -8.19 14.47
C SER A 87 12.21 -7.52 13.81
N SER A 88 13.03 -8.24 13.03
CA SER A 88 14.19 -7.61 12.37
C SER A 88 13.75 -6.74 11.20
N LEU A 89 12.74 -7.17 10.43
CA LEU A 89 12.17 -6.37 9.35
C LEU A 89 11.57 -5.07 9.89
N LEU A 90 10.88 -5.13 11.03
CA LEU A 90 10.37 -3.94 11.71
C LEU A 90 11.47 -3.03 12.25
N LYS A 91 12.56 -3.60 12.77
CA LYS A 91 13.72 -2.83 13.22
C LYS A 91 14.39 -2.11 12.05
N ASN A 92 14.69 -2.82 10.97
CA ASN A 92 15.31 -2.25 9.77
C ASN A 92 14.42 -1.19 9.12
N LEU A 93 13.10 -1.38 9.13
CA LEU A 93 12.15 -0.36 8.70
C LEU A 93 12.28 0.91 9.56
N GLY A 94 12.35 0.77 10.89
CA GLY A 94 12.59 1.89 11.82
C GLY A 94 13.92 2.60 11.57
N ASP A 95 15.00 1.84 11.39
CA ASP A 95 16.33 2.41 11.11
C ASP A 95 16.34 3.20 9.79
N LEU A 96 15.64 2.71 8.74
CA LEU A 96 15.47 3.43 7.47
C LEU A 96 14.65 4.72 7.64
N TRP A 97 13.61 4.68 8.46
CA TRP A 97 12.78 5.86 8.76
C TRP A 97 13.57 6.95 9.46
N ASP A 98 14.31 6.59 10.50
CA ASP A 98 15.12 7.54 11.26
C ASP A 98 16.22 8.16 10.38
N ARG A 99 16.83 7.37 9.48
CA ARG A 99 17.80 7.87 8.49
C ARG A 99 17.21 8.85 7.49
N ARG A 100 16.04 8.54 6.91
CA ARG A 100 15.36 9.44 5.97
C ARG A 100 14.99 10.75 6.64
N ARG A 101 14.44 10.68 7.86
CA ARG A 101 14.11 11.86 8.67
C ARG A 101 15.34 12.70 9.02
N ALA A 102 16.47 12.05 9.30
CA ALA A 102 17.74 12.72 9.59
C ALA A 102 18.44 13.30 8.35
N LYS A 103 17.91 13.08 7.13
CA LYS A 103 18.57 13.42 5.85
C LYS A 103 20.01 12.91 5.79
N ALA A 104 20.26 11.74 6.40
CA ALA A 104 21.58 11.14 6.42
C ALA A 104 22.02 10.78 4.99
N ALA A 105 23.33 10.82 4.74
CA ALA A 105 23.88 10.46 3.43
C ALA A 105 23.46 9.04 3.03
N PRO A 106 23.26 8.76 1.72
CA PRO A 106 22.87 7.44 1.25
C PRO A 106 24.03 6.46 1.45
N GLU A 107 24.04 5.75 2.58
CA GLU A 107 24.73 4.47 2.67
C GLU A 107 23.98 3.44 1.83
N GLU A 108 24.70 2.45 1.31
CA GLU A 108 24.12 1.32 0.59
C GLU A 108 23.01 0.69 1.45
N PRO A 109 21.76 0.57 0.94
CA PRO A 109 20.65 0.11 1.74
C PRO A 109 20.90 -1.33 2.18
N GLN A 110 20.96 -1.55 3.48
CA GLN A 110 21.16 -2.88 4.09
C GLN A 110 20.06 -3.87 3.69
N LEU A 111 18.89 -3.36 3.26
CA LEU A 111 17.78 -4.11 2.67
C LEU A 111 17.27 -3.41 1.40
N PRO A 112 17.83 -3.70 0.22
CA PRO A 112 17.42 -3.05 -1.02
C PRO A 112 15.95 -3.34 -1.39
N GLU A 113 15.41 -4.48 -1.01
CA GLU A 113 14.01 -4.86 -1.22
C GLU A 113 13.06 -3.97 -0.41
N LEU A 114 13.43 -3.69 0.85
CA LEU A 114 12.63 -2.84 1.73
C LEU A 114 12.67 -1.37 1.26
N SER A 115 13.82 -0.88 0.79
CA SER A 115 13.90 0.44 0.17
C SER A 115 13.03 0.54 -1.08
N ARG A 116 13.10 -0.46 -1.98
CA ARG A 116 12.26 -0.49 -3.20
C ARG A 116 10.76 -0.52 -2.87
N LEU A 117 10.37 -1.26 -1.82
CA LEU A 117 8.99 -1.29 -1.34
C LEU A 117 8.53 0.10 -0.87
N ILE A 118 9.34 0.78 -0.06
CA ILE A 118 9.05 2.14 0.42
C ILE A 118 8.95 3.11 -0.77
N ASP A 119 9.88 3.05 -1.72
CA ASP A 119 9.90 3.94 -2.88
C ASP A 119 8.69 3.71 -3.80
N ALA A 120 8.29 2.46 -4.01
CA ALA A 120 7.12 2.13 -4.82
C ALA A 120 5.83 2.66 -4.20
N ILE A 121 5.65 2.49 -2.89
CA ILE A 121 4.47 2.98 -2.18
C ILE A 121 4.45 4.51 -2.15
N SER A 122 5.58 5.15 -1.84
CA SER A 122 5.65 6.61 -1.80
C SER A 122 5.38 7.25 -3.17
N ALA A 123 5.87 6.64 -4.25
CA ALA A 123 5.60 7.09 -5.61
C ALA A 123 4.10 7.01 -5.96
N GLU A 124 3.42 5.93 -5.56
CA GLU A 124 1.99 5.75 -5.81
C GLU A 124 1.15 6.75 -5.01
N LEU A 125 1.44 6.94 -3.72
CA LEU A 125 0.75 7.93 -2.90
C LEU A 125 0.93 9.35 -3.43
N THR A 126 2.13 9.67 -3.91
CA THR A 126 2.42 10.97 -4.54
C THR A 126 1.64 11.14 -5.84
N ALA A 127 1.54 10.08 -6.67
CA ALA A 127 0.74 10.09 -7.89
C ALA A 127 -0.77 10.24 -7.60
N ALA A 128 -1.22 9.71 -6.46
CA ALA A 128 -2.59 9.89 -5.96
C ALA A 128 -2.87 11.29 -5.37
N GLY A 129 -1.90 12.21 -5.40
CA GLY A 129 -2.05 13.57 -4.91
C GLY A 129 -1.86 13.74 -3.39
N VAL A 130 -1.36 12.71 -2.69
CA VAL A 130 -1.04 12.82 -1.26
C VAL A 130 0.16 13.76 -1.06
N PRO A 131 0.07 14.76 -0.17
CA PRO A 131 1.18 15.66 0.11
C PRO A 131 2.45 14.89 0.55
N PRO A 132 3.66 15.34 0.19
CA PRO A 132 4.90 14.59 0.44
C PRO A 132 5.14 14.21 1.91
N ILE A 133 4.79 15.10 2.84
CA ILE A 133 4.98 14.86 4.28
C ILE A 133 4.05 13.77 4.81
N ASP A 134 2.83 13.70 4.26
CA ASP A 134 1.83 12.69 4.61
C ASP A 134 2.12 11.37 3.89
N SER A 135 2.60 11.44 2.65
CA SER A 135 3.01 10.29 1.83
C SER A 135 4.11 9.47 2.52
N GLU A 136 5.11 10.11 3.13
CA GLU A 136 6.18 9.41 3.84
C GLU A 136 5.64 8.67 5.07
N VAL A 137 4.86 9.34 5.92
CA VAL A 137 4.24 8.75 7.12
C VAL A 137 3.29 7.61 6.77
N LEU A 138 2.45 7.79 5.75
CA LEU A 138 1.52 6.77 5.27
C LEU A 138 2.28 5.58 4.68
N THR A 139 3.34 5.81 3.91
CA THR A 139 4.20 4.76 3.37
C THR A 139 4.74 3.88 4.50
N PHE A 140 5.27 4.49 5.56
CA PHE A 140 5.80 3.73 6.70
C PHE A 140 4.71 2.93 7.43
N ARG A 141 3.52 3.51 7.62
CA ARG A 141 2.37 2.81 8.23
C ARG A 141 1.94 1.61 7.39
N ILE A 142 1.85 1.77 6.08
CA ILE A 142 1.52 0.71 5.13
C ILE A 142 2.57 -0.41 5.24
N VAL A 143 3.85 -0.10 5.04
CA VAL A 143 4.92 -1.12 5.08
C VAL A 143 4.96 -1.85 6.42
N ARG A 144 4.77 -1.14 7.53
CA ARG A 144 4.69 -1.74 8.86
C ARG A 144 3.50 -2.69 9.00
N ALA A 145 2.33 -2.31 8.50
CA ALA A 145 1.12 -3.15 8.54
C ALA A 145 1.29 -4.42 7.69
N LEU A 146 1.89 -4.30 6.49
CA LEU A 146 2.18 -5.43 5.61
C LEU A 146 3.14 -6.44 6.26
N ILE A 147 4.20 -5.95 6.93
CA ILE A 147 5.17 -6.81 7.63
C ILE A 147 4.54 -7.51 8.84
N LYS A 148 3.67 -6.81 9.58
CA LYS A 148 2.98 -7.39 10.75
C LYS A 148 2.00 -8.50 10.36
N ASP A 149 1.26 -8.31 9.27
CA ASP A 149 0.32 -9.31 8.74
C ASP A 149 0.85 -9.91 7.43
N GLY A 150 2.00 -10.58 7.52
CA GLY A 150 2.64 -11.19 6.35
C GLY A 150 1.80 -12.30 5.71
N ALA A 151 0.98 -13.02 6.49
CA ALA A 151 0.10 -14.06 5.97
C ALA A 151 -1.03 -13.45 5.11
N GLY A 152 -1.76 -12.46 5.64
CA GLY A 152 -2.81 -11.77 4.91
C GLY A 152 -2.26 -11.03 3.69
N THR A 153 -1.07 -10.45 3.79
CA THR A 153 -0.41 -9.78 2.66
C THR A 153 -0.10 -10.77 1.53
N ARG A 154 0.41 -11.97 1.86
CA ARG A 154 0.63 -13.03 0.86
C ARG A 154 -0.67 -13.53 0.25
N ALA A 155 -1.72 -13.70 1.07
CA ALA A 155 -3.04 -14.11 0.59
C ALA A 155 -3.63 -13.09 -0.39
N PHE A 156 -3.50 -11.79 -0.09
CA PHE A 156 -3.88 -10.72 -1.01
C PHE A 156 -3.07 -10.77 -2.32
N LEU A 157 -1.74 -10.85 -2.24
CA LEU A 157 -0.88 -10.89 -3.43
C LEU A 157 -1.13 -12.14 -4.30
N ALA A 158 -1.57 -13.25 -3.71
CA ALA A 158 -1.98 -14.44 -4.45
C ALA A 158 -3.36 -14.32 -5.10
N ALA A 159 -4.27 -13.53 -4.50
CA ALA A 159 -5.62 -13.33 -4.99
C ALA A 159 -5.75 -12.19 -5.99
N ALA A 160 -4.95 -11.14 -5.86
CA ALA A 160 -5.02 -9.94 -6.69
C ALA A 160 -4.42 -10.21 -8.09
N PRO A 161 -5.10 -9.84 -9.18
CA PRO A 161 -4.50 -9.89 -10.51
C PRO A 161 -3.30 -8.94 -10.59
N PRO A 162 -2.25 -9.31 -11.36
CA PRO A 162 -1.03 -8.54 -11.47
C PRO A 162 -1.31 -7.11 -11.93
N GLU A 163 -0.61 -6.14 -11.35
CA GLU A 163 -0.72 -4.75 -11.79
C GLU A 163 0.06 -4.56 -13.10
N GLU A 164 -0.67 -4.31 -14.17
CA GLU A 164 -0.10 -3.87 -15.43
C GLU A 164 0.18 -2.37 -15.32
N ARG A 165 1.45 -2.00 -15.07
CA ARG A 165 1.88 -0.61 -15.26
C ARG A 165 1.66 -0.24 -16.73
N LYS A 166 0.55 0.43 -17.04
CA LYS A 166 0.42 1.16 -18.30
C LYS A 166 1.43 2.31 -18.24
N ARG A 167 2.57 2.08 -18.87
CA ARG A 167 3.57 3.10 -19.20
C ARG A 167 3.01 4.05 -20.26
#